data_AF-A0A8J2VI69-F1
#
_entry.id   AF-A0A8J2VI69-F1
#
_cell.length_a   1.000
_cell.length_b   1.000
_cell.length_c   1.000
_cell.angle_alpha   90.00
_cell.angle_beta   90.00
_cell.angle_gamma   90.00
#
_symmetry.space_group_name_H-M   'P 1'
#
loop_
_entity.id
_entity.type
_entity.pdbx_description
1 polymer ?
#
loop_
_entity_poly.entity_id
_entity_poly.type
_entity_poly.pdbx_seq_one_letter_code
_entity_poly.pdbx_strand_id
1 'polypeptide(L)'
;MFIFLVMSISYTSGAIIAKNQQYYLVSDGARPMVVVDTYRDAFVVAPLDKENHLIHPRYHFVHLESSANEKLRFHMESVGPLRVIPTER
;
A
#
# COMPACT_ATOMS: atom_id res chain seq x y z
N MET A 1 19.76 -7.60 -27.84
CA MET A 1 20.23 -6.34 -27.20
C MET A 1 19.08 -5.42 -26.76
N PHE A 2 17.99 -5.30 -27.53
CA PHE A 2 16.84 -4.43 -27.19
C PHE A 2 16.05 -4.90 -25.94
N ILE A 3 15.91 -6.22 -25.73
CA ILE A 3 15.14 -6.80 -24.63
C ILE A 3 15.71 -6.45 -23.24
N PHE A 4 17.04 -6.43 -23.10
CA PHE A 4 17.70 -6.07 -21.85
C PHE A 4 17.53 -4.59 -21.49
N LEU A 5 17.42 -3.71 -22.50
CA LEU A 5 17.19 -2.28 -22.29
C LEU A 5 15.78 -2.04 -21.72
N VAL A 6 14.76 -2.72 -22.28
CA VAL A 6 13.37 -2.58 -21.84
C VAL A 6 13.18 -3.09 -20.42
N MET A 7 13.81 -4.21 -20.05
CA MET A 7 13.77 -4.72 -18.67
C MET A 7 14.34 -3.75 -17.64
N SER A 8 15.47 -3.10 -17.95
CA SER A 8 16.10 -2.13 -17.04
C SER A 8 15.23 -0.91 -16.81
N ILE A 9 14.58 -0.40 -17.86
CA ILE A 9 13.71 0.79 -17.77
C ILE A 9 12.46 0.50 -16.92
N SER A 10 11.85 -0.68 -17.05
CA SER A 10 10.72 -1.08 -16.22
C SER A 10 11.09 -1.18 -14.74
N TYR A 11 12.27 -1.72 -14.42
CA TYR A 11 12.74 -1.83 -13.04
C TYR A 11 13.01 -0.45 -12.42
N THR A 12 13.66 0.45 -13.17
CA THR A 12 13.92 1.82 -12.69
C THR A 12 12.63 2.61 -12.51
N SER A 13 11.68 2.51 -13.44
CA SER A 13 10.42 3.24 -13.35
C SER A 13 9.57 2.76 -12.18
N GLY A 14 9.45 1.44 -11.97
CA GLY A 14 8.74 0.89 -10.82
C GLY A 14 9.35 1.32 -9.47
N ALA A 15 10.67 1.31 -9.37
CA ALA A 15 11.37 1.76 -8.16
C ALA A 15 11.23 3.26 -7.89
N ILE A 16 11.19 4.10 -8.93
CA ILE A 16 10.98 5.55 -8.80
C ILE A 16 9.54 5.86 -8.38
N ILE A 17 8.56 5.16 -8.96
CA ILE A 17 7.14 5.33 -8.61
C ILE A 17 6.92 4.94 -7.15
N ALA A 18 7.43 3.78 -6.71
CA ALA A 18 7.31 3.35 -5.30
C ALA A 18 8.04 4.28 -4.32
N LYS A 19 9.17 4.88 -4.71
CA LYS A 19 9.91 5.83 -3.86
C LYS A 19 9.26 7.21 -3.75
N ASN A 20 8.52 7.63 -4.76
CA ASN A 20 7.87 8.95 -4.81
C ASN A 20 6.37 8.91 -4.49
N GLN A 21 5.82 7.73 -4.18
CA GLN A 21 4.42 7.61 -3.82
C GLN A 21 4.21 8.20 -2.41
N GLN A 22 3.67 9.42 -2.39
CA GLN A 22 3.38 10.16 -1.18
C GLN A 22 1.96 9.93 -0.68
N TYR A 23 1.03 9.62 -1.58
CA TYR A 23 -0.38 9.51 -1.27
C TYR A 23 -0.83 8.06 -1.24
N TYR A 24 -1.52 7.70 -0.17
CA TYR A 24 -2.13 6.40 0.00
C TYR A 24 -3.56 6.52 0.53
N LEU A 25 -4.35 5.47 0.32
CA LEU A 25 -5.68 5.34 0.93
C LEU A 25 -5.50 4.77 2.33
N VAL A 26 -5.88 5.55 3.34
CA VAL A 26 -5.74 5.20 4.75
C VAL A 26 -7.12 5.06 5.38
N SER A 27 -7.32 4.03 6.19
CA SER A 27 -8.57 3.82 6.91
C SER A 27 -8.68 4.72 8.14
N ASP A 28 -9.86 5.29 8.36
CA ASP A 28 -10.21 6.00 9.59
C ASP A 28 -10.40 5.02 10.75
N GLY A 29 -9.60 5.14 11.81
CA GLY A 29 -9.74 4.33 13.02
C GLY A 29 -8.53 4.38 13.95
N ALA A 30 -8.70 3.82 15.16
CA ALA A 30 -7.65 3.75 16.18
C ALA A 30 -6.42 2.90 15.76
N ARG A 31 -6.57 2.07 14.72
CA ARG A 31 -5.49 1.32 14.08
C ARG A 31 -5.57 1.57 12.58
N PRO A 32 -4.88 2.61 12.06
CA PRO A 32 -4.95 2.96 10.66
C PRO A 32 -4.35 1.84 9.80
N MET A 33 -5.01 1.56 8.68
CA MET A 33 -4.57 0.60 7.67
C MET A 33 -4.38 1.35 6.36
N VAL A 34 -3.40 0.94 5.58
CA VAL A 34 -3.10 1.51 4.27
C VAL A 34 -3.39 0.49 3.18
N VAL A 35 -4.03 0.93 2.10
CA VAL A 35 -4.21 0.12 0.89
C VAL A 35 -2.87 0.05 0.16
N VAL A 36 -2.33 -1.16 0.05
CA VAL A 36 -1.05 -1.42 -0.64
C VAL A 36 -1.26 -1.96 -2.05
N ASP A 37 -2.39 -2.63 -2.30
CA ASP A 37 -2.72 -3.18 -3.60
C ASP A 37 -4.24 -3.38 -3.75
N THR A 38 -4.69 -3.60 -4.98
CA THR A 38 -6.08 -3.91 -5.29
C THR A 38 -6.14 -5.24 -6.04
N TYR A 39 -7.01 -6.15 -5.59
CA TYR A 39 -7.17 -7.46 -6.20
C TYR A 39 -8.65 -7.73 -6.45
N ARG A 40 -9.05 -7.66 -7.73
CA ARG A 40 -10.45 -7.78 -8.16
C ARG A 40 -11.33 -6.79 -7.37
N ASP A 41 -12.26 -7.31 -6.59
CA ASP A 41 -13.22 -6.56 -5.78
C ASP A 41 -12.78 -6.45 -4.31
N ALA A 42 -11.48 -6.65 -4.04
CA ALA A 42 -10.90 -6.56 -2.71
C ALA A 42 -9.71 -5.60 -2.68
N PHE A 43 -9.57 -4.88 -1.58
CA PHE A 43 -8.35 -4.14 -1.25
C PHE A 43 -7.42 -5.02 -0.41
N VAL A 44 -6.14 -5.00 -0.77
CA VAL A 44 -5.07 -5.52 0.07
C VAL A 44 -4.64 -4.37 0.97
N VAL A 45 -4.95 -4.50 2.25
CA VAL A 45 -4.59 -3.50 3.27
C VAL A 45 -3.53 -4.05 4.20
N ALA A 46 -2.71 -3.16 4.73
CA ALA A 46 -1.70 -3.47 5.72
C ALA A 46 -1.76 -2.47 6.88
N PRO A 47 -1.43 -2.87 8.13
CA PRO A 47 -1.35 -1.93 9.24
C PRO A 47 -0.32 -0.85 8.95
N LEU A 48 -0.74 0.40 9.11
CA LEU A 48 0.09 1.58 8.94
C LEU A 48 0.51 2.10 10.31
N ASP A 49 1.82 2.26 10.50
CA ASP A 49 2.37 3.09 11.56
C ASP A 49 2.62 4.48 10.98
N LYS A 50 1.70 5.41 11.28
CA LYS A 50 1.78 6.81 10.81
C LYS A 50 2.96 7.56 11.41
N GLU A 51 3.33 7.26 12.66
CA GLU A 51 4.41 7.97 13.36
C GLU A 51 5.76 7.65 12.70
N ASN A 52 5.97 6.37 12.40
CA ASN A 52 7.23 5.90 11.85
C ASN A 52 7.25 5.79 10.31
N HIS A 53 6.12 6.08 9.65
CA HIS A 53 5.93 5.89 8.19
C HIS A 53 6.25 4.44 7.75
N LEU A 54 5.80 3.48 8.56
CA LEU A 54 6.07 2.05 8.38
C LEU A 54 4.82 1.28 8.02
N ILE A 55 5.00 0.27 7.16
CA ILE A 55 3.96 -0.72 6.87
C ILE A 55 4.40 -2.05 7.46
N HIS A 56 3.51 -2.65 8.25
CA HIS A 56 3.71 -4.01 8.74
C HIS A 56 3.29 -5.03 7.67
N PRO A 57 4.06 -6.09 7.43
CA PRO A 57 3.75 -7.14 6.44
C PRO A 57 2.65 -8.10 6.94
N ARG A 58 1.53 -7.54 7.40
CA ARG A 58 0.32 -8.25 7.81
C ARG A 58 -0.80 -7.87 6.85
N TYR A 59 -0.79 -8.50 5.68
CA TYR A 59 -1.73 -8.20 4.62
C TYR A 59 -3.11 -8.80 4.94
N HIS A 60 -4.14 -7.97 4.84
CA HIS A 60 -5.52 -8.35 4.99
C HIS A 60 -6.29 -8.02 3.71
N PHE A 61 -7.21 -8.90 3.33
CA PHE A 61 -8.09 -8.68 2.18
C PHE A 61 -9.42 -8.12 2.67
N VAL A 62 -9.80 -6.97 2.14
CA VAL A 62 -11.02 -6.26 2.48
C VAL A 62 -11.90 -6.20 1.24
N HIS A 63 -12.99 -7.00 1.21
CA HIS A 63 -13.92 -7.02 0.08
C HIS A 63 -14.79 -5.76 0.06
N LEU A 64 -14.95 -5.16 -1.12
CA LEU A 64 -15.70 -3.93 -1.35
C LEU A 64 -17.22 -4.17 -1.34
N GLU A 65 -17.67 -5.38 -1.69
CA GLU A 65 -19.09 -5.69 -1.86
C GLU A 65 -19.84 -6.00 -0.56
N SER A 66 -19.16 -6.07 0.58
CA SER A 66 -19.83 -6.34 1.85
C SER A 66 -20.39 -5.06 2.47
N SER A 67 -21.72 -4.96 2.54
CA SER A 67 -22.45 -3.96 3.33
C SER A 67 -22.06 -3.93 4.83
N ALA A 68 -21.28 -4.90 5.31
CA ALA A 68 -20.66 -4.91 6.64
C ALA A 68 -19.46 -3.95 6.77
N ASN A 69 -18.97 -3.37 5.67
CA ASN A 69 -17.76 -2.54 5.63
C ASN A 69 -18.03 -1.03 5.78
N GLU A 70 -19.28 -0.62 6.06
CA GLU A 70 -19.67 0.80 6.25
C GLU A 70 -18.85 1.55 7.32
N LYS A 71 -18.10 0.82 8.17
CA LYS A 71 -17.20 1.41 9.18
C LYS A 71 -15.79 1.72 8.69
N LEU A 72 -15.33 1.11 7.59
CA LEU A 72 -13.99 1.34 7.04
C LEU A 72 -14.07 2.43 5.99
N ARG A 73 -14.08 3.69 6.46
CA ARG A 73 -13.90 4.86 5.59
C ARG A 73 -12.43 4.97 5.25
N PHE A 74 -12.11 5.00 3.96
CA PHE A 74 -10.77 5.28 3.47
C PHE A 74 -10.73 6.72 2.96
N HIS A 75 -9.70 7.46 3.35
CA HIS A 75 -9.40 8.78 2.80
C HIS A 75 -8.00 8.79 2.21
N MET A 76 -7.79 9.65 1.22
CA MET A 76 -6.48 9.85 0.62
C MET A 76 -5.65 10.74 1.56
N GLU A 77 -4.52 10.23 2.01
CA GLU A 77 -3.63 10.93 2.95
C GLU A 77 -2.18 10.87 2.47
N SER A 78 -1.45 11.96 2.69
CA SER A 78 -0.03 12.06 2.36
C SER A 78 0.82 11.43 3.46
N VAL A 79 0.93 10.11 3.46
CA VAL A 79 1.65 9.31 4.47
C VAL A 79 2.95 8.69 3.94
N GLY A 80 3.27 8.91 2.67
CA GLY A 80 4.49 8.39 2.05
C GLY A 80 5.72 9.30 2.20
N PRO A 81 6.91 8.80 1.85
CA PRO A 81 7.18 7.45 1.34
C PRO A 81 7.21 6.41 2.47
N LEU A 82 6.43 5.35 2.29
CA LEU A 82 6.30 4.29 3.29
C LEU A 82 7.42 3.25 3.17
N ARG A 83 7.93 2.78 4.31
CA ARG A 83 8.92 1.69 4.34
C ARG A 83 8.29 0.42 4.91
N VAL A 84 8.53 -0.71 4.24
CA VAL A 84 8.12 -2.01 4.76
C VAL A 84 9.13 -2.43 5.82
N ILE A 85 8.66 -2.74 7.03
CA ILE A 85 9.55 -3.31 8.06
C ILE A 85 9.99 -4.68 7.55
N PRO A 86 11.30 -4.97 7.48
CA PRO A 86 11.76 -6.31 7.12
C PRO A 86 11.18 -7.29 8.13
N THR A 87 10.40 -8.27 7.65
CA THR A 87 9.96 -9.39 8.48
C THR A 87 11.21 -10.08 9.01
N GLU A 88 11.56 -9.86 10.27
CA GLU A 88 12.59 -10.67 10.92
C GLU A 88 12.13 -12.13 10.87
N ARG A 89 12.99 -12.96 10.27
CA ARG A 89 12.84 -14.41 10.17
C ARG A 89 13.02 -15.07 11.53
#